data_AF-A2DJC7-F1
#
_entry.id   AF-A2DJC7-F1
#
_cell.length_a   1.000
_cell.length_b   1.000
_cell.length_c   1.000
_cell.angle_alpha   90.00
_cell.angle_beta   90.00
_cell.angle_gamma   90.00
#
_symmetry.space_group_name_H-M   'P 1'
#
loop_
_entity.id
_entity.type
_entity.pdbx_description
1 polymer ?
#
loop_
_entity_poly.entity_id
_entity_poly.type
_entity_poly.pdbx_seq_one_letter_code
_entity_poly.pdbx_strand_id
1 'polypeptide(L)'
;MLSTFTKIYFNKDQQALEKIANEICDSARNSTNKLRKKKFKTFGSSFFQTVCDTHIFLVNIIGPMKTPSFWSEALSSGLFFYNLVSDELEETYRTLTMNLLTQFNFVHRINDVTLSLGVKPSLVPFTCATIYSGYQVLVLRCAHGFHTTSLVDFATSTLAIAGIHACSTFVARFISKKLPFLPYMVYCFPLAYASTYLVQRIGIYGIPSAWNYLQESFLDFVIKMTNKHKERPEIPLDFEIPTQLQCAICRDLLFDPVESLGFFFCSGCLNEWMKKSHTHPVTGEQISNENINKSIEMSAVVSAYLRNMERTMNQ
;
A
#
# COMPACT_ATOMS: atom_id res chain seq x y z
N MET A 1 7.41 11.21 -11.05
CA MET A 1 8.13 9.94 -10.83
C MET A 1 8.87 9.40 -12.04
N LEU A 2 8.23 8.75 -13.04
CA LEU A 2 8.98 8.17 -14.18
C LEU A 2 9.87 9.19 -14.89
N SER A 3 9.36 10.40 -15.15
CA SER A 3 10.16 11.51 -15.68
C SER A 3 11.36 11.87 -14.78
N THR A 4 11.16 11.96 -13.46
CA THR A 4 12.22 12.18 -12.47
C THR A 4 13.28 11.09 -12.54
N PHE A 5 12.85 9.82 -12.58
CA PHE A 5 13.74 8.66 -12.68
C PHE A 5 14.56 8.68 -13.96
N THR A 6 13.93 8.97 -15.09
CA THR A 6 14.61 9.13 -16.38
C THR A 6 15.66 10.23 -16.30
N LYS A 7 15.33 11.39 -15.71
CA LYS A 7 16.32 12.45 -15.47
C LYS A 7 17.47 11.96 -14.59
N ILE A 8 17.20 11.24 -13.51
CA ILE A 8 18.25 10.72 -12.61
C ILE A 8 19.15 9.73 -13.33
N TYR A 9 18.57 8.81 -14.11
CA TYR A 9 19.30 7.75 -14.79
C TYR A 9 20.23 8.28 -15.90
N PHE A 10 19.78 9.31 -16.63
CA PHE A 10 20.55 9.86 -17.75
C PHE A 10 21.51 10.98 -17.35
N ASN A 11 21.32 11.62 -16.19
CA ASN A 11 22.24 12.68 -15.73
C ASN A 11 23.50 12.11 -15.10
N LYS A 12 24.66 12.51 -15.66
CA LYS A 12 25.99 12.18 -15.14
C LYS A 12 26.65 13.32 -14.37
N ASP A 13 26.05 14.50 -14.40
CA ASP A 13 26.55 15.70 -13.75
C ASP A 13 26.05 15.78 -12.30
N GLN A 14 26.93 16.11 -11.36
CA GLN A 14 26.61 16.25 -9.94
C GLN A 14 25.68 17.45 -9.69
N GLN A 15 25.88 18.58 -10.39
CA GLN A 15 25.02 19.77 -10.23
C GLN A 15 23.58 19.48 -10.69
N ALA A 16 23.43 18.72 -11.77
CA ALA A 16 22.12 18.25 -12.23
C ALA A 16 21.42 17.35 -11.20
N LEU A 17 22.15 16.44 -10.54
CA LEU A 17 21.60 15.59 -9.49
C LEU A 17 21.22 16.38 -8.23
N GLU A 18 22.01 17.39 -7.84
CA GLU A 18 21.67 18.30 -6.75
C GLU A 18 20.39 19.09 -7.05
N LYS A 19 20.24 19.59 -8.29
CA LYS A 19 19.01 20.27 -8.70
C LYS A 19 17.80 19.33 -8.59
N ILE A 20 17.93 18.07 -9.00
CA ILE A 20 16.86 17.08 -8.86
C ILE A 20 16.57 16.80 -7.37
N ALA A 21 17.59 16.71 -6.52
CA ALA A 21 17.41 16.55 -5.08
C ALA A 21 16.61 17.72 -4.47
N ASN A 22 16.92 18.96 -4.87
CA ASN A 22 16.14 20.14 -4.49
C ASN A 22 14.67 20.03 -4.92
N GLU A 23 14.41 19.67 -6.19
CA GLU A 23 13.05 19.48 -6.71
C GLU A 23 12.27 18.42 -5.89
N ILE A 24 12.91 17.33 -5.49
CA ILE A 24 12.32 16.29 -4.64
C ILE A 24 12.01 16.83 -3.24
N CYS A 25 12.94 17.57 -2.62
CA CYS A 25 12.74 18.21 -1.32
C CYS A 25 11.56 19.20 -1.32
N ASP A 26 11.47 20.04 -2.34
CA ASP A 26 10.37 20.99 -2.47
C ASP A 26 9.03 20.28 -2.70
N SER A 27 9.02 19.23 -3.52
CA SER A 27 7.83 18.40 -3.74
C SER A 27 7.37 17.72 -2.45
N ALA A 28 8.29 17.18 -1.65
CA ALA A 28 7.99 16.53 -0.36
C ALA A 28 7.42 17.53 0.66
N ARG A 29 8.00 18.72 0.78
CA ARG A 29 7.49 19.81 1.64
C ARG A 29 6.09 20.24 1.22
N ASN A 30 5.88 20.44 -0.08
CA ASN A 30 4.58 20.82 -0.63
C ASN A 30 3.51 19.74 -0.40
N SER A 31 3.88 18.47 -0.51
CA SER A 31 2.99 17.34 -0.26
C SER A 31 2.64 17.20 1.22
N THR A 32 3.64 17.31 2.10
CA THR A 32 3.45 17.32 3.57
C THR A 32 2.50 18.43 4.00
N ASN A 33 2.66 19.66 3.49
CA ASN A 33 1.81 20.78 3.86
C ASN A 33 0.34 20.55 3.48
N LYS A 34 0.07 19.78 2.42
CA LYS A 34 -1.30 19.36 2.07
C LYS A 34 -1.81 18.25 2.98
N LEU A 35 -0.94 17.31 3.37
CA LEU A 35 -1.28 16.16 4.22
C LEU A 35 -1.49 16.53 5.69
N ARG A 36 -0.74 17.49 6.24
CA ARG A 36 -0.91 18.02 7.62
C ARG A 36 -2.34 18.49 7.93
N LYS A 37 -3.12 18.84 6.91
CA LYS A 37 -4.51 19.29 7.06
C LYS A 37 -5.52 18.14 7.15
N LYS A 38 -5.11 16.89 6.89
CA LYS A 38 -5.97 15.72 6.91
C LYS A 38 -5.54 14.78 8.04
N LYS A 39 -6.40 14.57 9.03
CA LYS A 39 -6.23 13.48 9.99
C LYS A 39 -6.35 12.16 9.21
N PHE A 40 -5.24 11.49 8.98
CA PHE A 40 -5.26 10.12 8.47
C PHE A 40 -5.57 9.18 9.64
N LYS A 41 -6.54 8.30 9.44
CA LYS A 41 -6.77 7.15 10.32
C LYS A 41 -5.59 6.20 10.21
N THR A 42 -5.36 5.42 11.27
CA THR A 42 -4.26 4.45 11.26
C THR A 42 -4.43 3.48 10.10
N PHE A 43 -3.46 3.47 9.19
CA PHE A 43 -3.53 2.69 7.95
C PHE A 43 -3.67 1.18 8.26
N GLY A 44 -3.14 0.75 9.41
CA GLY A 44 -3.09 -0.64 9.86
C GLY A 44 -4.45 -1.30 10.12
N SER A 45 -5.38 -0.66 10.85
CA SER A 45 -6.68 -1.25 11.19
C SER A 45 -7.52 -1.46 9.93
N SER A 46 -7.62 -0.41 9.10
CA SER A 46 -8.31 -0.46 7.82
C SER A 46 -7.68 -1.49 6.87
N PHE A 47 -6.36 -1.59 6.84
CA PHE A 47 -5.68 -2.59 6.01
C PHE A 47 -6.06 -4.00 6.46
N PHE A 48 -5.93 -4.31 7.77
CA PHE A 48 -6.27 -5.62 8.31
C PHE A 48 -7.73 -6.00 8.07
N GLN A 49 -8.66 -5.07 8.24
CA GLN A 49 -10.06 -5.30 7.94
C GLN A 49 -10.27 -5.61 6.45
N THR A 50 -9.59 -4.89 5.57
CA THR A 50 -9.65 -5.17 4.12
C THR A 50 -9.07 -6.56 3.77
N VAL A 51 -8.02 -7.02 4.47
CA VAL A 51 -7.53 -8.40 4.35
C VAL A 51 -8.63 -9.40 4.68
N CYS A 52 -9.34 -9.16 5.77
CA CYS A 52 -10.42 -10.05 6.21
C CYS A 52 -11.58 -10.04 5.21
N ASP A 53 -11.96 -8.86 4.70
CA ASP A 53 -12.98 -8.70 3.66
C ASP A 53 -12.60 -9.51 2.41
N THR A 54 -11.39 -9.34 1.89
CA THR A 54 -10.93 -10.08 0.71
C THR A 54 -10.81 -11.58 0.99
N HIS A 55 -10.39 -11.98 2.19
CA HIS A 55 -10.33 -13.39 2.59
C HIS A 55 -11.71 -14.06 2.60
N ILE A 56 -12.70 -13.43 3.24
CA ILE A 56 -14.09 -13.90 3.28
C ILE A 56 -14.65 -14.09 1.87
N PHE A 57 -14.38 -13.14 0.97
CA PHE A 57 -14.79 -13.25 -0.42
C PHE A 57 -14.17 -14.46 -1.12
N LEU A 58 -12.85 -14.65 -1.01
CA LEU A 58 -12.16 -15.77 -1.64
C LEU A 58 -12.67 -17.12 -1.11
N VAL A 59 -12.87 -17.22 0.20
CA VAL A 59 -13.46 -18.40 0.86
C VAL A 59 -14.84 -18.71 0.30
N ASN A 60 -15.72 -17.71 0.21
CA ASN A 60 -17.11 -17.93 -0.22
C ASN A 60 -17.24 -18.24 -1.73
N ILE A 61 -16.30 -17.78 -2.55
CA ILE A 61 -16.30 -18.03 -4.00
C ILE A 61 -15.67 -19.40 -4.36
N ILE A 62 -14.70 -19.86 -3.56
CA ILE A 62 -13.89 -21.06 -3.86
C ILE A 62 -14.33 -22.26 -3.03
N GLY A 63 -14.67 -22.04 -1.77
CA GLY A 63 -15.04 -23.07 -0.83
C GLY A 63 -16.31 -23.82 -1.25
N PRO A 64 -16.50 -25.06 -0.77
CA PRO A 64 -17.75 -25.77 -0.98
C PRO A 64 -18.89 -24.93 -0.39
N MET A 65 -19.90 -24.61 -1.22
CA MET A 65 -21.02 -23.70 -0.93
C MET A 65 -21.84 -24.02 0.35
N LYS A 66 -21.58 -25.15 1.02
CA LYS A 66 -22.40 -25.69 2.10
C LYS A 66 -21.78 -25.64 3.50
N THR A 67 -20.56 -25.15 3.65
CA THR A 67 -19.98 -24.96 4.99
C THR A 67 -19.69 -23.48 5.19
N PRO A 68 -20.50 -22.75 5.98
CA PRO A 68 -19.97 -21.56 6.63
C PRO A 68 -18.77 -22.06 7.42
N SER A 69 -17.59 -21.63 7.02
CA SER A 69 -16.41 -22.10 7.72
C SER A 69 -16.51 -21.55 9.13
N PHE A 70 -16.55 -22.42 10.13
CA PHE A 70 -16.46 -22.05 11.55
C PHE A 70 -15.40 -20.95 11.79
N TRP A 71 -14.32 -20.97 11.00
CA TRP A 71 -13.26 -19.97 10.99
C TRP A 71 -13.63 -18.59 10.44
N SER A 72 -14.43 -18.48 9.36
CA SER A 72 -14.90 -17.18 8.89
C SER A 72 -15.80 -16.49 9.91
N GLU A 73 -16.64 -17.27 10.59
CA GLU A 73 -17.50 -16.80 11.68
C GLU A 73 -16.70 -16.46 12.95
N ALA A 74 -15.71 -17.28 13.31
CA ALA A 74 -14.83 -17.00 14.44
C ALA A 74 -13.97 -15.75 14.20
N LEU A 75 -13.47 -15.56 12.98
CA LEU A 75 -12.63 -14.42 12.62
C LEU A 75 -13.46 -13.13 12.51
N SER A 76 -14.68 -13.20 11.96
CA SER A 76 -15.61 -12.07 11.94
C SER A 76 -16.08 -11.68 13.34
N SER A 77 -16.34 -12.67 14.21
CA SER A 77 -16.69 -12.45 15.61
C SER A 77 -15.53 -11.85 16.41
N GLY A 78 -14.30 -12.34 16.23
CA GLY A 78 -13.11 -11.79 16.87
C GLY A 78 -12.85 -10.33 16.48
N LEU A 79 -13.01 -10.00 15.19
CA LEU A 79 -12.95 -8.62 14.70
C LEU A 79 -14.05 -7.74 15.28
N PHE A 80 -15.27 -8.27 15.42
CA PHE A 80 -16.38 -7.55 16.03
C PHE A 80 -16.05 -7.14 17.46
N PHE A 81 -15.55 -8.06 18.27
CA PHE A 81 -15.16 -7.76 19.65
C PHE A 81 -13.98 -6.77 19.73
N TYR A 82 -12.98 -6.91 18.85
CA TYR A 82 -11.88 -5.95 18.79
C TYR A 82 -12.36 -4.53 18.45
N ASN A 83 -13.24 -4.40 17.44
CA ASN A 83 -13.73 -3.10 16.99
C ASN A 83 -14.81 -2.50 17.91
N LEU A 84 -15.53 -3.30 18.69
CA LEU A 84 -16.41 -2.81 19.77
C LEU A 84 -15.65 -2.07 20.87
N VAL A 85 -14.35 -2.35 21.01
CA VAL A 85 -13.46 -1.66 21.94
C VAL A 85 -12.83 -0.41 21.30
N SER A 86 -12.93 -0.26 19.97
CA SER A 86 -12.51 0.95 19.26
C SER A 86 -13.59 2.03 19.38
N ASP A 87 -13.22 3.23 19.83
CA ASP A 87 -14.13 4.38 19.93
C ASP A 87 -14.57 4.95 18.54
N GLU A 88 -14.13 4.33 17.44
CA GLU A 88 -14.44 4.79 16.08
C GLU A 88 -15.74 4.18 15.52
N LEU A 89 -16.80 5.01 15.51
CA LEU A 89 -18.12 4.66 14.98
C LEU A 89 -18.10 4.09 13.54
N GLU A 90 -17.22 4.62 12.69
CA GLU A 90 -17.09 4.18 11.29
C GLU A 90 -16.49 2.78 11.15
N GLU A 91 -15.51 2.42 11.99
CA GLU A 91 -14.96 1.05 12.03
C GLU A 91 -16.01 0.07 12.55
N THR A 92 -16.81 0.50 13.52
CA THR A 92 -17.93 -0.28 14.04
C THR A 92 -18.95 -0.59 12.93
N TYR A 93 -19.37 0.41 12.13
CA TYR A 93 -20.29 0.18 11.01
C TYR A 93 -19.70 -0.73 9.93
N ARG A 94 -18.42 -0.54 9.59
CA ARG A 94 -17.74 -1.41 8.64
C ARG A 94 -17.73 -2.86 9.11
N THR A 95 -17.44 -3.06 10.40
CA THR A 95 -17.40 -4.40 11.01
C THR A 95 -18.78 -5.04 11.09
N LEU A 96 -19.79 -4.26 11.48
CA LEU A 96 -21.18 -4.72 11.50
C LEU A 96 -21.64 -5.14 10.11
N THR A 97 -21.32 -4.36 9.08
CA THR A 97 -21.69 -4.70 7.69
C THR A 97 -20.96 -5.96 7.22
N MET A 98 -19.69 -6.13 7.59
CA MET A 98 -18.95 -7.37 7.31
C MET A 98 -19.52 -8.60 8.03
N ASN A 99 -19.96 -8.45 9.27
CA ASN A 99 -20.67 -9.51 9.99
C ASN A 99 -21.99 -9.87 9.32
N LEU A 100 -22.74 -8.88 8.84
CA LEU A 100 -23.95 -9.14 8.07
C LEU A 100 -23.61 -9.89 6.77
N LEU A 101 -22.60 -9.46 6.01
CA LEU A 101 -22.25 -10.13 4.75
C LEU A 101 -21.75 -11.58 4.94
N THR A 102 -21.05 -11.85 6.05
CA THR A 102 -20.60 -13.21 6.41
C THR A 102 -21.76 -14.09 6.88
N GLN A 103 -22.61 -13.59 7.77
CA GLN A 103 -23.72 -14.36 8.33
C GLN A 103 -24.85 -14.62 7.31
N PHE A 104 -25.11 -13.69 6.38
CA PHE A 104 -26.25 -13.81 5.47
C PHE A 104 -26.00 -14.65 4.22
N ASN A 105 -24.88 -15.40 4.15
CA ASN A 105 -24.43 -16.14 2.98
C ASN A 105 -24.66 -15.32 1.69
N PHE A 106 -24.16 -14.08 1.72
CA PHE A 106 -24.49 -13.04 0.75
C PHE A 106 -24.24 -13.47 -0.69
N VAL A 107 -23.19 -14.26 -0.92
CA VAL A 107 -22.86 -14.83 -2.23
C VAL A 107 -23.98 -15.73 -2.75
N HIS A 108 -24.59 -16.58 -1.90
CA HIS A 108 -25.71 -17.42 -2.31
C HIS A 108 -26.92 -16.58 -2.73
N ARG A 109 -27.28 -15.57 -1.93
CA ARG A 109 -28.42 -14.70 -2.27
C ARG A 109 -28.17 -13.89 -3.54
N ILE A 110 -26.95 -13.38 -3.73
CA ILE A 110 -26.60 -12.73 -5.00
C ILE A 110 -26.72 -13.73 -6.15
N ASN A 111 -26.22 -14.95 -6.00
CA ASN A 111 -26.33 -15.98 -7.04
C ASN A 111 -27.80 -16.20 -7.42
N ASP A 112 -28.67 -16.42 -6.44
CA ASP A 112 -30.11 -16.66 -6.67
C ASP A 112 -30.76 -15.47 -7.38
N VAL A 113 -30.51 -14.26 -6.90
CA VAL A 113 -31.03 -13.03 -7.50
C VAL A 113 -30.51 -12.86 -8.93
N THR A 114 -29.21 -13.06 -9.13
CA THR A 114 -28.55 -12.91 -10.44
C THR A 114 -29.07 -13.94 -11.45
N LEU A 115 -29.27 -15.18 -11.03
CA LEU A 115 -29.89 -16.23 -11.84
C LEU A 115 -31.37 -15.91 -12.14
N SER A 116 -32.12 -15.40 -11.15
CA SER A 116 -33.52 -15.00 -11.34
C SER A 116 -33.68 -13.83 -12.33
N LEU A 117 -32.66 -12.98 -12.45
CA LEU A 117 -32.58 -11.90 -13.44
C LEU A 117 -32.15 -12.39 -14.83
N GLY A 118 -31.98 -13.69 -15.04
CA GLY A 118 -31.64 -14.29 -16.34
C GLY A 118 -30.16 -14.21 -16.70
N VAL A 119 -29.27 -13.90 -15.76
CA VAL A 119 -27.82 -13.92 -16.01
C VAL A 119 -27.36 -15.36 -16.19
N LYS A 120 -26.56 -15.59 -17.24
CA LYS A 120 -26.01 -16.91 -17.54
C LYS A 120 -25.19 -17.43 -16.34
N PRO A 121 -25.31 -18.71 -15.96
CA PRO A 121 -24.55 -19.29 -14.84
C PRO A 121 -23.03 -19.08 -14.93
N SER A 122 -22.48 -19.01 -16.14
CA SER A 122 -21.05 -18.73 -16.37
C SER A 122 -20.62 -17.31 -15.98
N LEU A 123 -21.55 -16.35 -15.96
CA LEU A 123 -21.29 -14.94 -15.61
C LEU A 123 -21.55 -14.64 -14.14
N VAL A 124 -22.30 -15.49 -13.44
CA VAL A 124 -22.67 -15.30 -12.03
C VAL A 124 -21.44 -15.02 -11.12
N PRO A 125 -20.31 -15.75 -11.21
CA PRO A 125 -19.14 -15.45 -10.37
C PRO A 125 -18.56 -14.05 -10.61
N PHE A 126 -18.57 -13.58 -11.87
CA PHE A 126 -18.11 -12.25 -12.23
C PHE A 126 -19.05 -11.16 -11.71
N THR A 127 -20.36 -11.38 -11.80
CA THR A 127 -21.37 -10.48 -11.22
C THR A 127 -21.22 -10.38 -9.70
N CYS A 128 -21.03 -11.51 -9.01
CA CYS A 128 -20.79 -11.53 -7.57
C CYS A 128 -19.51 -10.77 -7.19
N ALA A 129 -18.41 -11.02 -7.92
CA ALA A 129 -17.17 -10.29 -7.72
C ALA A 129 -17.36 -8.78 -7.91
N THR A 130 -18.11 -8.37 -8.93
CA THR A 130 -18.37 -6.95 -9.22
C THR A 130 -19.20 -6.28 -8.13
N ILE A 131 -20.29 -6.92 -7.67
CA ILE A 131 -21.14 -6.39 -6.59
C ILE A 131 -20.35 -6.27 -5.29
N TYR A 132 -19.58 -7.32 -4.94
CA TYR A 132 -18.77 -7.32 -3.74
C TYR A 132 -17.66 -6.26 -3.78
N SER A 133 -16.97 -6.13 -4.92
CA SER A 133 -15.97 -5.08 -5.12
C SER A 133 -16.58 -3.69 -5.02
N GLY A 134 -17.80 -3.48 -5.54
CA GLY A 134 -18.51 -2.20 -5.43
C GLY A 134 -18.81 -1.84 -3.99
N TYR A 135 -19.27 -2.82 -3.21
CA TYR A 135 -19.42 -2.69 -1.76
C TYR A 135 -18.09 -2.32 -1.08
N GLN A 136 -17.00 -3.01 -1.38
CA GLN A 136 -15.68 -2.70 -0.80
C GLN A 136 -15.22 -1.27 -1.13
N VAL A 137 -15.40 -0.80 -2.37
CA VAL A 137 -15.06 0.59 -2.74
C VAL A 137 -15.85 1.59 -1.89
N LEU A 138 -17.16 1.39 -1.75
CA LEU A 138 -18.01 2.29 -0.94
C LEU A 138 -17.54 2.33 0.50
N VAL A 139 -17.32 1.15 1.10
CA VAL A 139 -16.91 1.04 2.49
C VAL A 139 -15.54 1.65 2.73
N LEU A 140 -14.56 1.38 1.86
CA LEU A 140 -13.22 1.96 1.96
C LEU A 140 -13.25 3.49 1.86
N ARG A 141 -14.07 4.03 0.95
CA ARG A 141 -14.19 5.48 0.79
C ARG A 141 -14.87 6.13 1.98
N CYS A 142 -15.99 5.58 2.44
CA CYS A 142 -16.69 6.07 3.63
C CYS A 142 -15.79 6.03 4.87
N ALA A 143 -15.10 4.91 5.12
CA ALA A 143 -14.24 4.74 6.29
C ALA A 143 -13.03 5.68 6.31
N HIS A 144 -12.61 6.23 5.17
CA HIS A 144 -11.51 7.19 5.06
C HIS A 144 -11.99 8.63 4.79
N GLY A 145 -13.29 8.89 4.89
CA GLY A 145 -13.87 10.22 4.65
C GLY A 145 -13.77 10.72 3.21
N PHE A 146 -13.59 9.82 2.24
CA PHE A 146 -13.58 10.17 0.82
C PHE A 146 -14.99 10.07 0.26
N HIS A 147 -15.43 11.12 -0.44
CA HIS A 147 -16.68 11.09 -1.18
C HIS A 147 -16.46 10.50 -2.58
N THR A 148 -17.39 9.67 -3.06
CA THR A 148 -17.45 9.24 -4.46
C THR A 148 -17.87 10.43 -5.33
N THR A 149 -16.90 11.22 -5.79
CA THR A 149 -17.15 12.44 -6.57
C THR A 149 -17.58 12.15 -8.01
N SER A 150 -17.27 10.96 -8.54
CA SER A 150 -17.59 10.57 -9.91
C SER A 150 -18.04 9.10 -9.99
N LEU A 151 -19.15 8.86 -10.69
CA LEU A 151 -19.66 7.51 -10.99
C LEU A 151 -18.66 6.71 -11.83
N VAL A 152 -17.92 7.38 -12.73
CA VAL A 152 -16.90 6.74 -13.58
C VAL A 152 -15.74 6.24 -12.73
N ASP A 153 -15.28 7.04 -11.78
CA ASP A 153 -14.20 6.66 -10.86
C ASP A 153 -14.64 5.50 -9.94
N PHE A 154 -15.88 5.53 -9.45
CA PHE A 154 -16.46 4.42 -8.71
C PHE A 154 -16.54 3.13 -9.54
N ALA A 155 -17.07 3.20 -10.76
CA ALA A 155 -17.23 2.05 -11.63
C ALA A 155 -15.88 1.44 -12.05
N THR A 156 -14.91 2.28 -12.42
CA THR A 156 -13.56 1.82 -12.80
C THR A 156 -12.82 1.20 -11.60
N SER A 157 -12.89 1.82 -10.42
CA SER A 157 -12.34 1.23 -9.19
C SER A 157 -12.98 -0.12 -8.85
N THR A 158 -14.30 -0.22 -8.98
CA THR A 158 -15.06 -1.46 -8.76
C THR A 158 -14.62 -2.57 -9.70
N LEU A 159 -14.52 -2.28 -11.01
CA LEU A 159 -14.10 -3.24 -12.03
C LEU A 159 -12.64 -3.66 -11.82
N ALA A 160 -11.75 -2.74 -11.44
CA ALA A 160 -10.35 -3.06 -11.17
C ALA A 160 -10.20 -3.99 -9.95
N ILE A 161 -10.92 -3.72 -8.85
CA ILE A 161 -10.93 -4.61 -7.67
C ILE A 161 -11.56 -5.97 -8.02
N ALA A 162 -12.63 -6.00 -8.82
CA ALA A 162 -13.22 -7.25 -9.31
C ALA A 162 -12.21 -8.06 -10.17
N GLY A 163 -11.39 -7.39 -10.97
CA GLY A 163 -10.28 -8.02 -11.69
C GLY A 163 -9.23 -8.64 -10.76
N ILE A 164 -8.82 -7.93 -9.71
CA ILE A 164 -7.89 -8.44 -8.70
C ILE A 164 -8.47 -9.68 -8.00
N HIS A 165 -9.75 -9.64 -7.64
CA HIS A 165 -10.47 -10.75 -7.05
C HIS A 165 -10.58 -11.96 -8.00
N ALA A 166 -10.83 -11.73 -9.29
CA ALA A 166 -10.86 -12.78 -10.30
C ALA A 166 -9.48 -13.44 -10.46
N CYS A 167 -8.40 -12.66 -10.51
CA CYS A 167 -7.02 -13.17 -10.53
C CYS A 167 -6.70 -13.98 -9.26
N SER A 168 -7.05 -13.46 -8.09
CA SER A 168 -6.84 -14.15 -6.81
C SER A 168 -7.60 -15.47 -6.75
N THR A 169 -8.84 -15.49 -7.25
CA THR A 169 -9.66 -16.70 -7.36
C THR A 169 -9.05 -17.71 -8.32
N PHE A 170 -8.51 -17.27 -9.45
CA PHE A 170 -7.81 -18.12 -10.40
C PHE A 170 -6.58 -18.80 -9.76
N VAL A 171 -5.73 -18.02 -9.08
CA VAL A 171 -4.55 -18.54 -8.37
C VAL A 171 -4.95 -19.51 -7.28
N ALA A 172 -5.95 -19.17 -6.48
CA ALA A 172 -6.43 -20.01 -5.39
C ALA A 172 -7.03 -21.34 -5.89
N ARG A 173 -7.76 -21.34 -7.01
CA ARG A 173 -8.23 -22.57 -7.68
C ARG A 173 -7.07 -23.41 -8.22
N PHE A 174 -6.04 -22.75 -8.77
CA PHE A 174 -4.83 -23.44 -9.21
C PHE A 174 -4.11 -24.15 -8.05
N ILE A 175 -3.95 -23.46 -6.90
CA ILE A 175 -3.39 -24.04 -5.67
C ILE A 175 -4.24 -25.21 -5.19
N SER A 176 -5.56 -25.04 -5.08
CA SER A 176 -6.49 -26.09 -4.65
C SER A 176 -6.38 -27.36 -5.52
N LYS A 177 -6.27 -27.18 -6.85
CA LYS A 177 -6.11 -28.30 -7.79
C LYS A 177 -4.77 -29.01 -7.63
N LYS A 178 -3.70 -28.29 -7.28
CA LYS A 178 -2.35 -28.86 -7.13
C LYS A 178 -2.09 -29.42 -5.73
N LEU A 179 -2.74 -28.88 -4.70
CA LEU A 179 -2.57 -29.23 -3.29
C LEU A 179 -3.95 -29.46 -2.64
N PRO A 180 -4.68 -30.53 -3.02
CA PRO A 180 -6.06 -30.75 -2.57
C PRO A 180 -6.18 -31.07 -1.07
N PHE A 181 -5.09 -31.51 -0.43
CA PHE A 181 -5.04 -31.75 1.01
C PHE A 181 -4.94 -30.45 1.83
N LEU A 182 -4.57 -29.34 1.19
CA LEU A 182 -4.38 -28.07 1.86
C LEU A 182 -5.73 -27.35 2.00
N PRO A 183 -6.21 -27.09 3.23
CA PRO A 183 -7.45 -26.36 3.42
C PRO A 183 -7.39 -24.97 2.77
N TYR A 184 -8.48 -24.55 2.13
CA TYR A 184 -8.50 -23.29 1.37
C TYR A 184 -8.14 -22.06 2.21
N MET A 185 -8.40 -22.09 3.51
CA MET A 185 -8.01 -21.04 4.47
C MET A 185 -6.51 -20.75 4.46
N VAL A 186 -5.68 -21.80 4.36
CA VAL A 186 -4.23 -21.67 4.53
C VAL A 186 -3.61 -20.85 3.41
N TYR A 187 -4.14 -20.95 2.19
CA TYR A 187 -3.64 -20.20 1.04
C TYR A 187 -4.49 -18.98 0.66
N CYS A 188 -5.79 -18.95 1.01
CA CYS A 188 -6.63 -17.78 0.76
C CYS A 188 -6.20 -16.58 1.60
N PHE A 189 -5.76 -16.77 2.85
CA PHE A 189 -5.34 -15.65 3.71
C PHE A 189 -4.08 -14.94 3.19
N PRO A 190 -2.97 -15.63 2.82
CA PRO A 190 -1.83 -15.00 2.18
C PRO A 190 -2.16 -14.29 0.86
N LEU A 191 -3.05 -14.88 0.03
CA LEU A 191 -3.51 -14.25 -1.21
C LEU A 191 -4.33 -12.99 -0.96
N ALA A 192 -5.21 -13.01 0.06
CA ALA A 192 -5.94 -11.84 0.49
C ALA A 192 -4.98 -10.76 0.97
N TYR A 193 -4.04 -11.09 1.84
CA TYR A 193 -3.03 -10.16 2.33
C TYR A 193 -2.24 -9.50 1.19
N ALA A 194 -1.77 -10.29 0.22
CA ALA A 194 -1.01 -9.78 -0.92
C ALA A 194 -1.83 -8.86 -1.84
N SER A 195 -3.10 -9.19 -2.09
CA SER A 195 -3.99 -8.39 -2.96
C SER A 195 -4.55 -7.14 -2.27
N THR A 196 -4.70 -7.18 -0.95
CA THR A 196 -5.32 -6.10 -0.15
C THR A 196 -4.67 -4.75 -0.35
N TYR A 197 -3.34 -4.70 -0.48
CA TYR A 197 -2.65 -3.43 -0.64
C TYR A 197 -3.10 -2.68 -1.91
N LEU A 198 -3.31 -3.42 -3.01
CA LEU A 198 -3.85 -2.86 -4.25
C LEU A 198 -5.34 -2.54 -4.12
N VAL A 199 -6.12 -3.44 -3.51
CA VAL A 199 -7.57 -3.23 -3.26
C VAL A 199 -7.79 -1.93 -2.48
N GLN A 200 -7.06 -1.72 -1.39
CA GLN A 200 -7.19 -0.54 -0.55
C GLN A 200 -6.77 0.73 -1.29
N ARG A 201 -5.65 0.71 -2.03
CA ARG A 201 -5.22 1.88 -2.80
C ARG A 201 -6.21 2.25 -3.91
N ILE A 202 -6.71 1.27 -4.67
CA ILE A 202 -7.72 1.51 -5.70
C ILE A 202 -9.02 2.01 -5.05
N GLY A 203 -9.47 1.38 -3.97
CA GLY A 203 -10.69 1.76 -3.28
C GLY A 203 -10.67 3.19 -2.77
N ILE A 204 -9.58 3.59 -2.10
CA ILE A 204 -9.45 4.91 -1.47
C ILE A 204 -9.04 6.00 -2.48
N TYR A 205 -8.01 5.74 -3.29
CA TYR A 205 -7.35 6.76 -4.11
C TYR A 205 -7.54 6.58 -5.62
N GLY A 206 -8.19 5.51 -6.05
CA GLY A 206 -8.41 5.18 -7.46
C GLY A 206 -7.21 4.51 -8.15
N ILE A 207 -7.44 4.12 -9.41
CA ILE A 207 -6.48 3.37 -10.24
C ILE A 207 -5.15 4.12 -10.43
N PRO A 208 -5.11 5.44 -10.72
CA PRO A 208 -3.84 6.14 -10.95
C PRO A 208 -2.88 6.06 -9.76
N SER A 209 -3.40 6.12 -8.53
CA SER A 209 -2.59 6.00 -7.32
C SER A 209 -2.02 4.59 -7.15
N ALA A 210 -2.84 3.56 -7.39
CA ALA A 210 -2.38 2.17 -7.33
C ALA A 210 -1.33 1.88 -8.41
N TRP A 211 -1.48 2.45 -9.60
CA TRP A 211 -0.50 2.33 -10.68
C TRP A 211 0.82 2.99 -10.32
N ASN A 212 0.81 4.20 -9.76
CA ASN A 212 2.02 4.86 -9.28
C ASN A 212 2.72 4.02 -8.22
N TYR A 213 1.97 3.42 -7.29
CA TYR A 213 2.54 2.52 -6.29
C TYR A 213 3.19 1.26 -6.90
N LEU A 214 2.59 0.68 -7.93
CA LEU A 214 3.19 -0.46 -8.64
C LEU A 214 4.49 -0.05 -9.33
N GLN A 215 4.53 1.14 -9.94
CA GLN A 215 5.74 1.69 -10.53
C GLN A 215 6.82 1.94 -9.47
N GLU A 216 6.47 2.55 -8.34
CA GLU A 216 7.33 2.74 -7.17
C GLU A 216 7.94 1.40 -6.72
N SER A 217 7.09 0.42 -6.47
CA SER A 217 7.52 -0.90 -5.99
C SER A 217 8.45 -1.60 -6.98
N PHE A 218 8.16 -1.49 -8.28
CA PHE A 218 9.01 -2.04 -9.32
C PHE A 218 10.36 -1.31 -9.40
N LEU A 219 10.36 0.02 -9.30
CA LEU A 219 11.59 0.81 -9.32
C LEU A 219 12.46 0.56 -8.09
N ASP A 220 11.86 0.47 -6.90
CA ASP A 220 12.54 0.07 -5.66
C ASP A 220 13.20 -1.31 -5.81
N PHE A 221 12.48 -2.28 -6.40
CA PHE A 221 13.03 -3.59 -6.71
C PHE A 221 14.22 -3.50 -7.67
N VAL A 222 14.12 -2.74 -8.76
CA VAL A 222 15.21 -2.54 -9.72
C VAL A 222 16.42 -1.86 -9.07
N ILE A 223 16.21 -0.83 -8.25
CA ILE A 223 17.29 -0.15 -7.51
C ILE A 223 18.00 -1.13 -6.58
N LYS A 224 17.26 -1.90 -5.79
CA LYS A 224 17.85 -2.90 -4.88
C LYS A 224 18.62 -3.99 -5.61
N MET A 225 18.17 -4.38 -6.79
CA MET A 225 18.87 -5.37 -7.62
C MET A 225 20.11 -4.80 -8.31
N THR A 226 20.12 -3.50 -8.60
CA THR A 226 21.24 -2.84 -9.31
C THR A 226 22.28 -2.25 -8.38
N ASN A 227 21.90 -1.83 -7.17
CA ASN A 227 22.81 -1.31 -6.18
C ASN A 227 23.61 -2.46 -5.55
N LYS A 228 24.91 -2.52 -5.86
CA LYS A 228 25.85 -3.48 -5.26
C LYS A 228 26.27 -3.10 -3.84
N HIS A 229 26.07 -1.83 -3.45
CA HIS A 229 26.46 -1.32 -2.13
C HIS A 229 25.47 -1.81 -1.07
N LYS A 230 25.76 -2.98 -0.50
CA LYS A 230 25.09 -3.46 0.73
C LYS A 230 25.55 -2.66 1.95
N GLU A 231 26.73 -2.06 1.87
CA GLU A 231 27.37 -1.32 2.93
C GLU A 231 27.54 0.15 2.52
N ARG A 232 27.60 1.03 3.51
CA ARG A 232 27.76 2.46 3.30
C ARG A 232 29.16 2.71 2.71
N PRO A 233 29.28 3.30 1.51
CA PRO A 233 30.59 3.62 0.95
C PRO A 233 31.30 4.64 1.84
N GLU A 234 32.60 4.45 2.04
CA GLU A 234 33.44 5.42 2.73
C GLU A 234 33.66 6.62 1.82
N ILE A 235 33.07 7.76 2.19
CA ILE A 235 33.24 9.02 1.46
C ILE A 235 34.52 9.68 1.98
N PRO A 236 35.42 10.16 1.10
CA PRO A 236 36.59 10.93 1.54
C PRO A 236 36.17 12.12 2.40
N LEU A 237 36.92 12.39 3.48
CA LEU A 237 36.61 13.47 4.43
C LEU A 237 36.53 14.87 3.76
N ASP A 238 37.26 15.06 2.66
CA ASP A 238 37.35 16.34 1.95
C ASP A 238 36.22 16.53 0.91
N PHE A 239 35.35 15.53 0.74
CA PHE A 239 34.32 15.57 -0.28
C PHE A 239 33.06 16.29 0.23
N GLU A 240 32.74 17.44 -0.35
CA GLU A 240 31.58 18.24 0.05
C GLU A 240 30.28 17.64 -0.49
N ILE A 241 29.46 17.09 0.42
CA ILE A 241 28.16 16.52 0.09
C ILE A 241 27.11 17.64 0.07
N PRO A 242 26.30 17.80 -1.00
CA PRO A 242 25.22 18.78 -1.03
C PRO A 242 24.23 18.57 0.11
N THR A 243 23.81 19.66 0.74
CA THR A 243 22.94 19.65 1.94
C THR A 243 21.63 18.87 1.76
N GLN A 244 21.10 18.81 0.54
CA GLN A 244 19.87 18.10 0.18
C GLN A 244 20.03 16.58 0.19
N LEU A 245 21.27 16.09 0.02
CA LEU A 245 21.63 14.68 0.04
C LEU A 245 22.17 14.25 1.40
N GLN A 246 22.30 15.17 2.36
CA GLN A 246 22.72 14.87 3.72
C GLN A 246 21.52 14.48 4.58
N CYS A 247 21.72 13.51 5.45
CA CYS A 247 20.76 13.20 6.51
C CYS A 247 20.71 14.35 7.53
N ALA A 248 19.51 14.81 7.88
CA ALA A 248 19.37 15.88 8.87
C ALA A 248 19.84 15.51 10.30
N ILE A 249 20.02 14.22 10.60
CA ILE A 249 20.53 13.73 11.90
C ILE A 249 22.05 13.55 11.86
N CYS A 250 22.56 12.66 11.00
CA CYS A 250 23.99 12.31 11.00
C CYS A 250 24.86 13.23 10.12
N ARG A 251 24.25 14.14 9.34
CA ARG A 251 24.91 15.10 8.44
C ARG A 251 25.79 14.50 7.34
N ASP A 252 25.72 13.19 7.19
CA ASP A 252 26.43 12.43 6.17
C ASP A 252 25.45 12.01 5.07
N LEU A 253 25.96 11.50 3.94
CA LEU A 253 25.15 11.12 2.78
C LEU A 253 24.05 10.15 3.20
N LEU A 254 22.84 10.42 2.71
CA LEU A 254 21.66 9.60 2.96
C LEU A 254 21.91 8.13 2.59
N PHE A 255 21.53 7.22 3.49
CA PHE A 255 21.58 5.78 3.28
C PHE A 255 20.21 5.18 3.60
N ASP A 256 19.59 4.52 2.62
CA ASP A 256 18.17 4.12 2.65
C ASP A 256 17.26 5.30 3.05
N PRO A 257 17.15 6.35 2.20
CA PRO A 257 16.47 7.59 2.58
C PRO A 257 14.98 7.39 2.83
N VAL A 258 14.55 7.86 3.99
CA VAL A 258 13.15 8.03 4.37
C VAL A 258 12.80 9.51 4.47
N GLU A 259 11.56 9.84 4.16
CA GLU A 259 10.98 11.17 4.21
C GLU A 259 10.04 11.26 5.41
N SER A 260 10.16 12.36 6.16
CA SER A 260 9.16 12.76 7.14
C SER A 260 9.04 14.26 7.15
N LEU A 261 7.81 14.75 7.08
CA LEU A 261 7.47 16.18 7.11
C LEU A 261 8.24 17.06 6.10
N GLY A 262 8.63 16.52 4.95
CA GLY A 262 9.40 17.19 3.91
C GLY A 262 10.92 17.22 4.16
N PHE A 263 11.42 16.44 5.11
CA PHE A 263 12.84 16.27 5.41
C PHE A 263 13.27 14.82 5.17
N PHE A 264 14.54 14.62 4.81
CA PHE A 264 15.09 13.30 4.53
C PHE A 264 16.07 12.85 5.61
N PHE A 265 15.99 11.56 5.93
CA PHE A 265 16.79 10.91 6.95
C PHE A 265 17.29 9.56 6.44
N CYS A 266 18.40 9.07 6.98
CA CYS A 266 18.70 7.65 6.88
C CYS A 266 17.66 6.87 7.69
N SER A 267 17.09 5.81 7.12
CA SER A 267 16.13 4.93 7.79
C SER A 267 16.61 4.50 9.18
N GLY A 268 17.88 4.07 9.30
CA GLY A 268 18.49 3.71 10.59
C GLY A 268 18.51 4.84 11.61
N CYS A 269 18.95 6.04 11.22
CA CYS A 269 19.05 7.20 12.11
C CYS A 269 17.68 7.63 12.66
N LEU A 270 16.67 7.68 11.79
CA LEU A 270 15.33 8.07 12.22
C LEU A 270 14.70 7.00 13.13
N ASN A 271 14.91 5.71 12.84
CA ASN A 271 14.42 4.64 13.69
C ASN A 271 15.03 4.66 15.09
N GLU A 272 16.34 4.93 15.21
CA GLU A 272 16.98 5.10 16.53
C GLU A 272 16.45 6.31 17.29
N TRP A 273 16.19 7.41 16.57
CA TRP A 273 15.56 8.60 17.16
C TRP A 273 14.15 8.28 17.69
N MET A 274 13.34 7.60 16.88
CA MET A 274 11.95 7.24 17.22
C MET A 274 11.82 6.29 18.40
N LYS A 275 12.87 5.51 18.71
CA LYS A 275 12.93 4.70 19.94
C LYS A 275 13.09 5.54 21.21
N LYS A 276 13.63 6.76 21.09
CA LYS A 276 13.91 7.67 22.21
C LYS A 276 12.88 8.79 22.32
N SER A 277 12.36 9.27 21.19
CA SER A 277 11.42 10.38 21.13
C SER A 277 10.41 10.19 20.01
N HIS A 278 9.15 10.54 20.26
CA HIS A 278 8.10 10.61 19.23
C HIS A 278 7.99 12.00 18.59
N THR A 279 9.07 12.79 18.63
CA THR A 279 9.13 14.13 18.03
C THR A 279 10.06 14.15 16.82
N HIS A 280 9.70 14.95 15.83
CA HIS A 280 10.44 15.10 14.59
C HIS A 280 11.79 15.79 14.87
N PRO A 281 12.93 15.24 14.41
CA PRO A 281 14.27 15.75 14.76
C PRO A 281 14.53 17.21 14.37
N VAL A 282 13.85 17.71 13.33
CA VAL A 282 14.09 19.06 12.79
C VAL A 282 13.06 20.07 13.24
N THR A 283 11.81 19.66 13.42
CA THR A 283 10.68 20.58 13.68
C THR A 283 10.16 20.50 15.10
N GLY A 284 10.49 19.45 15.85
CA GLY A 284 9.97 19.19 17.19
C GLY A 284 8.50 18.75 17.25
N GLU A 285 7.82 18.66 16.10
CA GLU A 285 6.42 18.22 16.03
C GLU A 285 6.28 16.74 16.38
N GLN A 286 5.15 16.33 16.97
CA GLN A 286 4.89 14.91 17.17
C GLN A 286 4.74 14.19 15.84
N ILE A 287 5.41 13.05 15.70
CA ILE A 287 5.34 12.19 14.52
C ILE A 287 5.11 10.74 14.93
N SER A 288 4.47 10.00 14.04
CA SER A 288 4.28 8.55 14.15
C SER A 288 5.01 7.85 13.01
N ASN A 289 5.14 6.53 13.10
CA ASN A 289 5.72 5.72 12.02
C ASN A 289 4.94 5.83 10.70
N GLU A 290 3.66 6.22 10.76
CA GLU A 290 2.82 6.43 9.57
C GLU A 290 3.19 7.72 8.82
N ASN A 291 3.91 8.64 9.48
CA ASN A 291 4.43 9.86 8.89
C ASN A 291 5.83 9.69 8.27
N ILE A 292 6.33 8.44 8.20
CA ILE A 292 7.64 8.11 7.66
C ILE A 292 7.45 7.31 6.37
N ASN A 293 7.81 7.92 5.24
CA ASN A 293 7.67 7.31 3.92
C ASN A 293 9.03 6.95 3.36
N LYS A 294 9.18 5.78 2.74
CA LYS A 294 10.40 5.50 1.95
C LYS A 294 10.46 6.42 0.74
N SER A 295 11.61 7.01 0.46
CA SER A 295 11.79 7.84 -0.73
C SER A 295 12.62 7.13 -1.79
N ILE A 296 11.91 6.53 -2.75
CA ILE A 296 12.52 5.83 -3.87
C ILE A 296 13.22 6.84 -4.80
N GLU A 297 12.63 8.02 -5.00
CA GLU A 297 13.22 9.09 -5.81
C GLU A 297 14.55 9.57 -5.19
N MET A 298 14.59 9.84 -3.88
CA MET A 298 15.83 10.23 -3.21
C MET A 298 16.85 9.09 -3.20
N SER A 299 16.40 7.85 -3.00
CA SER A 299 17.27 6.65 -3.10
C SER A 299 17.96 6.57 -4.46
N ALA A 300 17.21 6.85 -5.53
CA ALA A 300 17.73 6.85 -6.90
C ALA A 300 18.78 7.97 -7.10
N VAL A 301 18.50 9.18 -6.61
CA VAL A 301 19.45 10.31 -6.70
C VAL A 301 20.74 10.00 -5.96
N VAL A 302 20.65 9.56 -4.71
CA VAL A 302 21.82 9.19 -3.90
C VAL A 302 22.65 8.11 -4.60
N SER A 303 22.00 7.09 -5.16
CA SER A 303 22.69 6.00 -5.87
C SER A 303 23.36 6.50 -7.16
N ALA A 304 22.75 7.42 -7.88
CA ALA A 304 23.36 8.05 -9.05
C ALA A 304 24.54 8.95 -8.65
N TYR A 305 24.40 9.69 -7.56
CA TYR A 305 25.42 10.59 -7.03
C TYR A 305 26.68 9.82 -6.60
N LEU A 306 26.50 8.73 -5.85
CA LEU A 306 27.58 7.82 -5.46
C LEU A 306 28.33 7.26 -6.67
N ARG A 307 27.61 6.75 -7.68
CA ARG A 307 28.24 6.22 -8.90
C ARG A 307 29.03 7.28 -9.67
N ASN A 308 28.60 8.53 -9.66
CA ASN A 308 29.33 9.62 -10.31
C ASN A 308 30.56 10.01 -9.49
N MET A 309 30.44 10.08 -8.16
CA MET A 309 31.56 10.32 -7.24
C MET A 309 32.66 9.24 -7.39
N GLU A 310 32.29 7.96 -7.42
CA GLU A 310 33.25 6.87 -7.64
C GLU A 310 33.96 6.97 -8.98
N ARG A 311 33.26 7.40 -10.03
CA ARG A 311 33.88 7.62 -11.35
C ARG A 311 34.88 8.77 -11.31
N THR A 312 34.56 9.87 -10.63
CA THR A 312 35.47 11.01 -10.50
C THR A 312 36.68 10.70 -9.64
N MET A 313 36.56 9.82 -8.64
CA MET A 313 37.69 9.39 -7.80
C MET A 313 38.65 8.43 -8.51
N ASN A 314 38.19 7.70 -9.52
CA ASN A 314 38.99 6.75 -10.28
C ASN A 314 39.65 7.35 -11.54
N GLN A 315 39.44 8.64 -11.82
CA GLN A 315 40.05 9.38 -12.93
C GLN A 315 41.21 10.23 -12.42
#